data_AF-R9A313-F1
#
_entry.id   AF-R9A313-F1
#
_cell.length_a   1.000
_cell.length_b   1.000
_cell.length_c   1.000
_cell.angle_alpha   90.00
_cell.angle_beta   90.00
_cell.angle_gamma   90.00
#
_symmetry.space_group_name_H-M   'P 1'
#
loop_
_entity.id
_entity.type
_entity.pdbx_description
1 polymer ?
#
loop_
_entity_poly.entity_id
_entity_poly.type
_entity_poly.pdbx_seq_one_letter_code
_entity_poly.pdbx_strand_id
1 'polypeptide(L)'
;MEHYGKMESKETFESYEVIGHPAEFRISDKIAKERMVNYIEVSLTSSFYFNRSGKERMKFTFEVGKIHPGINRKARFRGDVYGFGKEEGAEED
;
A
#
# COMPACT_ATOMS: atom_id res chain seq x y z
N MET A 1 -8.81 19.28 0.64
CA MET A 1 -8.85 18.05 1.46
C MET A 1 -9.22 16.93 0.53
N GLU A 2 -8.40 15.89 0.43
CA GLU A 2 -8.76 14.69 -0.32
C GLU A 2 -9.78 13.89 0.49
N HIS A 3 -10.96 13.65 -0.09
CA HIS A 3 -11.97 12.79 0.49
C HIS A 3 -11.67 11.35 0.05
N TYR A 4 -11.37 10.47 1.01
CA TYR A 4 -11.15 9.06 0.73
C TYR A 4 -12.48 8.31 0.82
N GLY A 5 -12.92 7.74 -0.30
CA GLY A 5 -14.08 6.84 -0.34
C GLY A 5 -13.68 5.39 -0.07
N LYS A 6 -14.58 4.62 0.54
CA LYS A 6 -14.46 3.16 0.55
C LYS A 6 -14.77 2.65 -0.85
N MET A 7 -13.97 1.70 -1.37
CA MET A 7 -14.34 1.00 -2.61
C MET A 7 -15.61 0.18 -2.35
N GLU A 8 -16.72 0.56 -2.98
CA GLU A 8 -18.01 -0.13 -2.87
C GLU A 8 -18.13 -1.32 -3.83
N SER A 9 -17.25 -1.39 -4.84
CA SER A 9 -17.23 -2.45 -5.84
C SER A 9 -15.83 -2.69 -6.40
N LYS A 10 -15.65 -3.79 -7.14
CA LYS A 10 -14.43 -4.04 -7.91
C LYS A 10 -14.29 -2.96 -8.98
N GLU A 11 -13.29 -2.11 -8.84
CA GLU A 11 -12.90 -1.14 -9.88
C GLU A 11 -11.78 -1.76 -10.72
N THR A 12 -11.97 -1.76 -12.04
CA THR A 12 -10.94 -2.14 -13.01
C THR A 12 -10.46 -0.84 -13.65
N PHE A 13 -9.18 -0.53 -13.50
CA PHE A 13 -8.56 0.62 -14.15
C PHE A 13 -7.82 0.13 -15.40
N GLU A 14 -8.27 0.56 -16.57
CA GLU A 14 -7.55 0.37 -17.83
C GLU A 14 -6.75 1.64 -18.11
N SER A 15 -5.42 1.56 -18.02
CA SER A 15 -4.53 2.64 -18.44
C SER A 15 -4.14 2.42 -19.90
N TYR A 16 -4.44 3.41 -20.74
CA TYR A 16 -3.91 3.47 -22.12
C TYR A 16 -2.48 4.03 -22.16
N GLU A 17 -1.97 4.56 -21.05
CA GLU A 17 -0.57 4.91 -20.90
C GLU A 17 0.21 3.68 -20.48
N VAL A 18 1.04 3.19 -21.41
CA VAL A 18 1.81 1.94 -21.28
C VAL A 18 2.79 1.99 -20.12
N ILE A 19 3.25 3.19 -19.72
CA ILE A 19 4.32 3.38 -18.74
C ILE A 19 4.17 4.78 -18.13
N GLY A 20 4.05 4.91 -16.80
CA GLY A 20 4.30 6.22 -16.18
C GLY A 20 3.71 6.42 -14.78
N HIS A 21 2.43 6.12 -14.58
CA HIS A 21 1.76 6.51 -13.35
C HIS A 21 1.65 5.35 -12.36
N PRO A 22 2.31 5.41 -11.19
CA PRO A 22 2.07 4.44 -10.11
C PRO A 22 0.59 4.44 -9.74
N ALA A 23 -0.01 3.26 -9.64
CA ALA A 23 -1.32 3.12 -9.01
C ALA A 23 -1.11 3.10 -7.49
N GLU A 24 -1.49 4.19 -6.82
CA GLU A 24 -1.34 4.35 -5.38
C GLU A 24 -2.68 4.16 -4.68
N PHE A 25 -2.70 3.34 -3.64
CA PHE A 25 -3.91 3.06 -2.87
C PHE A 25 -3.59 2.90 -1.38
N ARG A 26 -4.60 3.18 -0.56
CA ARG A 26 -4.57 2.91 0.88
C ARG A 26 -5.54 1.80 1.21
N ILE A 27 -5.03 0.76 1.86
CA ILE A 27 -5.84 -0.35 2.38
C ILE A 27 -6.06 -0.10 3.87
N SER A 28 -7.33 -0.02 4.28
CA SER A 28 -7.73 0.27 5.66
C SER A 28 -8.75 -0.76 6.13
N ASP A 29 -8.60 -1.24 7.37
CA ASP A 29 -9.60 -2.09 8.03
C ASP A 29 -10.66 -1.26 8.77
N LYS A 30 -10.40 0.05 8.99
CA LYS A 30 -11.23 0.92 9.81
C LYS A 30 -11.23 2.37 9.31
N ILE A 31 -12.40 2.80 8.85
CA ILE A 31 -12.71 4.19 8.49
C ILE A 31 -13.64 4.78 9.56
N ALA A 32 -13.31 5.95 10.12
CA ALA A 32 -14.14 6.67 11.06
C ALA A 32 -14.28 8.14 10.64
N LYS A 33 -15.52 8.64 10.52
CA LYS A 33 -15.81 10.02 10.09
C LYS A 33 -15.07 10.41 8.80
N GLU A 34 -15.12 9.56 7.77
CA GLU A 34 -14.43 9.75 6.48
C GLU A 34 -12.90 9.80 6.55
N ARG A 35 -12.30 9.40 7.69
CA ARG A 35 -10.85 9.29 7.85
C ARG A 35 -10.45 7.85 8.06
N MET A 36 -9.47 7.38 7.30
CA MET A 36 -8.82 6.10 7.56
C MET A 36 -8.03 6.21 8.87
N VAL A 37 -8.38 5.38 9.86
CA VAL A 37 -7.74 5.40 11.19
C VAL A 37 -6.44 4.58 11.15
N ASN A 38 -6.52 3.40 10.56
CA ASN A 38 -5.38 2.52 10.30
C ASN A 38 -5.30 2.28 8.80
N TYR A 39 -4.12 2.37 8.21
CA TYR A 39 -3.97 2.10 6.78
C TYR A 39 -2.56 1.66 6.41
N ILE A 40 -2.49 0.97 5.27
CA ILE A 40 -1.25 0.63 4.56
C ILE A 40 -1.31 1.35 3.22
N GLU A 41 -0.34 2.22 2.96
CA GLU A 41 -0.07 2.80 1.64
C GLU A 41 0.69 1.78 0.80
N VAL A 42 0.18 1.54 -0.40
CA VAL A 42 0.76 0.62 -1.37
C VAL A 42 0.77 1.25 -2.74
N SER A 43 1.83 0.97 -3.49
CA SER A 43 2.03 1.45 -4.85
C SER A 43 2.30 0.29 -5.78
N LEU A 44 1.66 0.29 -6.95
CA LEU A 44 1.89 -0.66 -8.03
C LEU A 44 2.45 0.09 -9.23
N THR A 45 3.66 -0.30 -9.64
CA THR A 45 4.31 0.23 -10.85
C THR A 45 4.62 -0.89 -11.83
N SER A 46 4.51 -0.59 -13.12
CA SER A 46 5.00 -1.45 -14.20
C SER A 46 6.19 -0.78 -14.88
N SER A 47 7.17 -1.58 -15.29
CA SER A 47 8.31 -1.10 -16.07
C SER A 47 8.72 -2.14 -17.11
N PHE A 48 9.13 -1.68 -18.28
CA PHE A 48 9.56 -2.51 -19.40
C PHE A 48 11.05 -2.37 -19.61
N TYR A 49 11.73 -3.49 -19.81
CA TYR A 49 13.15 -3.53 -20.10
C TYR A 49 13.44 -4.44 -21.29
N PHE A 50 14.34 -3.99 -22.14
CA PHE A 50 14.96 -4.85 -23.14
C PHE A 50 16.26 -5.38 -22.56
N ASN A 51 16.43 -6.70 -22.56
CA ASN A 51 17.75 -7.27 -22.26
C ASN A 51 18.68 -7.12 -23.47
N ARG A 52 19.97 -7.42 -23.29
CA ARG A 52 20.99 -7.33 -24.38
C ARG A 52 20.70 -8.25 -25.59
N SER A 53 19.77 -9.21 -25.46
CA SER A 53 19.33 -10.08 -26.55
C SER A 53 18.05 -9.58 -27.24
N GLY A 54 17.62 -8.34 -26.98
CA GLY A 54 16.42 -7.75 -27.57
C GLY A 54 15.10 -8.33 -27.04
N LYS A 55 15.13 -9.15 -25.99
CA LYS A 55 13.92 -9.72 -25.38
C LYS A 55 13.31 -8.70 -24.42
N GLU A 56 12.07 -8.34 -24.69
CA GLU A 56 11.25 -7.52 -23.82
C GLU A 56 10.90 -8.27 -22.54
N ARG A 57 10.98 -7.59 -21.40
CA ARG A 57 10.51 -8.06 -20.11
C ARG A 57 9.72 -6.95 -19.44
N MET A 58 8.53 -7.31 -18.93
CA MET A 58 7.77 -6.46 -18.03
C MET A 58 8.05 -6.87 -16.59
N LYS A 59 8.26 -5.90 -15.71
CA LYS A 59 8.31 -6.11 -14.25
C LYS A 59 7.22 -5.28 -13.60
N PHE A 60 6.48 -5.95 -12.75
CA PHE A 60 5.59 -5.33 -11.78
C PHE A 60 6.34 -5.17 -10.46
N THR A 61 6.31 -3.96 -9.91
CA THR A 61 6.84 -3.68 -8.58
C THR A 61 5.67 -3.29 -7.69
N PHE A 62 5.47 -4.08 -6.64
CA PHE A 62 4.55 -3.78 -5.55
C PHE A 62 5.37 -3.23 -4.39
N GLU A 63 5.07 -2.02 -3.96
CA GLU A 63 5.77 -1.32 -2.88
C GLU A 63 4.81 -1.05 -1.72
N VAL A 64 5.28 -1.29 -0.50
CA VAL A 64 4.60 -0.85 0.73
C VAL A 64 5.28 0.43 1.19
N GLY A 65 4.57 1.56 1.12
CA GLY A 65 5.12 2.87 1.46
C GLY A 65 5.07 3.15 2.97
N LYS A 66 3.86 3.28 3.51
CA LYS A 66 3.62 3.65 4.92
C LYS A 66 2.60 2.74 5.56
N ILE A 67 2.88 2.36 6.80
CA ILE A 67 1.92 1.71 7.68
C ILE A 67 1.60 2.68 8.80
N HIS A 68 0.34 3.12 8.90
CA HIS A 68 -0.10 4.06 9.91
C HIS A 68 -1.07 3.40 10.90
N PRO A 69 -0.89 3.59 12.22
CA PRO A 69 0.17 4.38 12.88
C PRO A 69 1.55 3.69 12.94
N GLY A 70 1.63 2.43 12.55
CA GLY A 70 2.81 1.58 12.62
C GLY A 70 2.41 0.13 12.83
N ILE A 71 3.40 -0.76 12.90
CA ILE A 71 3.19 -2.16 13.29
C ILE A 71 3.64 -2.32 14.75
N ASN A 72 2.76 -2.80 15.60
CA ASN A 72 3.13 -3.23 16.95
C ASN A 72 3.66 -4.66 16.90
N ARG A 73 4.99 -4.81 16.91
CA ARG A 73 5.64 -6.13 16.86
C ARG A 73 5.49 -6.95 18.15
N LYS A 74 5.20 -6.28 19.27
CA LYS A 74 4.98 -6.91 20.58
C LYS A 74 3.58 -7.52 20.69
N ALA A 75 2.59 -6.91 20.03
CA ALA A 75 1.22 -7.40 19.95
C ALA A 75 1.07 -8.43 18.81
N ARG A 76 1.75 -9.57 18.94
CA ARG A 76 1.61 -10.70 18.01
C ARG A 76 0.36 -11.49 18.36
N PHE A 77 -0.61 -11.56 17.43
CA PHE A 77 -1.86 -12.27 17.69
C PHE A 77 -1.67 -13.78 17.55
N ARG A 78 -1.36 -14.26 16.34
CA ARG A 78 -1.05 -15.67 16.00
C ARG A 78 -0.24 -15.72 14.71
N GLY A 79 0.80 -16.54 14.66
CA GLY A 79 1.70 -16.59 13.49
C GLY A 79 2.29 -15.21 13.18
N ASP A 80 2.59 -14.89 11.93
CA ASP A 80 3.21 -13.62 11.54
C ASP A 80 2.22 -12.46 11.37
N VAL A 81 1.11 -12.50 12.10
CA VAL A 81 0.10 -11.43 12.14
C VAL A 81 0.41 -10.48 13.29
N TYR A 82 0.65 -9.23 12.92
CA TYR A 82 0.94 -8.12 13.84
C TYR A 82 -0.19 -7.10 13.82
N GLY A 83 -0.49 -6.51 14.98
CA GLY A 83 -1.47 -5.44 15.10
C GLY A 83 -0.95 -4.09 14.59
N PHE A 84 -1.88 -3.22 14.19
CA PHE A 84 -1.59 -1.79 14.04
C PHE A 84 -1.32 -1.17 15.42
N GLY A 85 -0.33 -0.29 15.50
CA GLY A 85 -0.01 0.42 16.72
C GLY A 85 1.44 0.89 16.77
N LYS A 86 1.70 1.91 17.58
CA LYS A 86 3.07 2.19 18.03
C LYS A 86 3.44 1.16 19.10
N GLU A 87 4.71 0.77 19.16
CA GLU A 87 5.17 -0.07 20.27
C GLU A 87 5.05 0.71 21.57
N GLU A 88 4.33 0.16 22.56
CA GLU A 88 4.34 0.73 23.91
C GLU A 88 5.78 0.69 24.44
N GLY A 89 6.32 1.86 24.76
CA GLY A 89 7.71 2.08 25.18
C GLY A 89 8.60 2.86 24.22
N ALA A 90 8.11 3.28 23.04
CA ALA A 90 8.76 4.33 22.25
C ALA A 90 8.25 5.71 22.71
N GLU A 91 8.50 6.04 23.97
CA GLU A 91 8.45 7.44 24.41
C GLU A 91 9.67 8.18 23.85
N GLU A 92 9.44 9.44 23.53
CA GLU A 92 10.31 10.38 22.83
C GLU A 92 11.65 10.57 23.56
N ASP A 93 12.76 10.26 22.87
CA ASP A 93 14.06 10.92 23.07
C ASP A 93 14.37 11.78 21.83
#